data_AF-A0A925EPJ1-F1
#
_entry.id   AF-A0A925EPJ1-F1
#
_cell.length_a   1.000
_cell.length_b   1.000
_cell.length_c   1.000
_cell.angle_alpha   90.00
_cell.angle_beta   90.00
_cell.angle_gamma   90.00
#
_symmetry.space_group_name_H-M   'P 1'
#
loop_
_entity.id
_entity.type
_entity.pdbx_description
1 polymer ?
#
loop_
_entity_poly.entity_id
_entity_poly.type
_entity_poly.pdbx_seq_one_letter_code
_entity_poly.pdbx_strand_id
1 'polypeptide(L)'
;MDPFLRIGRRKLISLGGMSLLLTACGTGEFQGTAQQKLYEWSDPLNRSFEQLLFSSQRLAREFRREEIDEAGLLINTAEDTTPEIDAANYQLKVGGLVEKPMTFSLAEMRKLPYRSEVIRHTCVEGWSAIVQWGGLPLVEVLKLVKPKPEARYVFFRSAEGFQPEGGQPYGFYETWDLASCVHPQTLLAYEKNYKPLPQENGAPIRLASPIKLGYKQIKWVTEIMLLAALPEQIGYWIDLGYEWYGGL
;
A
#
# COMPACT_ATOMS: atom_id res chain seq x y z
N MET A 1 -63.39 15.52 -49.30
CA MET A 1 -63.30 14.26 -50.07
C MET A 1 -63.13 13.16 -49.02
N ASP A 2 -64.18 12.37 -48.81
CA ASP A 2 -64.22 11.10 -48.06
C ASP A 2 -63.22 10.07 -48.67
N PRO A 3 -62.93 8.85 -48.10
CA PRO A 3 -63.69 8.16 -47.03
C PRO A 3 -62.91 7.28 -46.00
N PHE A 4 -63.63 6.95 -44.90
CA PHE A 4 -63.76 5.65 -44.17
C PHE A 4 -62.58 4.68 -43.90
N LEU A 5 -62.40 4.33 -42.60
CA LEU A 5 -62.55 2.98 -41.96
C LEU A 5 -61.92 3.07 -40.55
N ARG A 6 -62.56 3.12 -39.38
CA ARG A 6 -63.57 2.31 -38.65
C ARG A 6 -63.14 0.87 -38.23
N ILE A 7 -63.13 0.69 -36.88
CA ILE A 7 -63.42 -0.52 -36.07
C ILE A 7 -62.20 -1.42 -35.73
N GLY A 8 -62.00 -1.91 -34.49
CA GLY A 8 -62.85 -1.86 -33.30
C GLY A 8 -62.28 -2.54 -32.05
N ARG A 9 -62.97 -2.30 -30.92
CA ARG A 9 -62.79 -2.95 -29.62
C ARG A 9 -63.27 -4.41 -29.66
N ARG A 10 -62.52 -5.29 -28.97
CA ARG A 10 -62.83 -6.69 -28.56
C ARG A 10 -62.55 -7.82 -29.57
N LYS A 11 -61.34 -8.39 -29.46
CA LYS A 11 -60.98 -9.83 -29.52
C LYS A 11 -59.69 -9.97 -28.68
N LEU A 12 -59.71 -10.29 -27.38
CA LEU A 12 -59.75 -11.63 -26.74
C LEU A 12 -58.72 -12.63 -27.27
N ILE A 13 -57.53 -12.59 -26.65
CA ILE A 13 -56.59 -13.70 -26.38
C ILE A 13 -56.07 -13.35 -24.96
N SER A 14 -56.63 -13.85 -23.85
CA SER A 14 -56.51 -15.18 -23.23
C SER A 14 -55.12 -15.81 -23.30
N LEU A 15 -54.53 -15.98 -22.11
CA LEU A 15 -53.41 -16.87 -21.77
C LEU A 15 -51.99 -16.42 -22.14
N GLY A 16 -51.21 -16.20 -21.07
CA GLY A 16 -49.76 -16.45 -21.08
C GLY A 16 -48.90 -15.20 -21.03
N GLY A 17 -48.07 -15.10 -19.99
CA GLY A 17 -46.87 -14.27 -20.05
C GLY A 17 -46.89 -13.03 -19.18
N MET A 18 -46.69 -13.27 -17.89
CA MET A 18 -46.00 -12.42 -16.92
C MET A 18 -45.14 -11.29 -17.54
N SER A 19 -45.53 -10.04 -17.29
CA SER A 19 -44.70 -8.82 -17.14
C SER A 19 -45.28 -7.64 -17.89
N LEU A 20 -45.78 -6.66 -17.15
CA LEU A 20 -45.50 -5.23 -17.35
C LEU A 20 -46.06 -4.45 -16.15
N LEU A 21 -45.13 -3.97 -15.34
CA LEU A 21 -45.11 -2.68 -14.65
C LEU A 21 -46.42 -2.18 -14.03
N LEU A 22 -46.56 -2.42 -12.72
CA LEU A 22 -47.18 -1.46 -11.82
C LEU A 22 -46.12 -0.99 -10.81
N THR A 23 -45.87 0.31 -10.88
CA THR A 23 -45.05 1.12 -10.01
C THR A 23 -45.47 0.96 -8.56
N ALA A 24 -44.52 0.66 -7.67
CA ALA A 24 -44.64 0.92 -6.25
C ALA A 24 -43.27 1.39 -5.73
N CYS A 25 -43.26 2.57 -5.13
CA CYS A 25 -42.11 3.16 -4.47
C CYS A 25 -41.47 2.15 -3.51
N GLY A 26 -40.21 1.82 -3.77
CA GLY A 26 -39.38 1.01 -2.90
C GLY A 26 -37.94 1.37 -3.16
N THR A 27 -37.24 1.75 -2.10
CA THR A 27 -35.79 1.98 -2.03
C THR A 27 -35.03 1.03 -2.96
N GLY A 28 -34.25 1.59 -3.88
CA GLY A 28 -33.46 0.82 -4.83
C GLY A 28 -32.41 -0.03 -4.13
N GLU A 29 -32.78 -1.27 -3.81
CA GLU A 29 -31.87 -2.40 -3.72
C GLU A 29 -31.51 -2.82 -5.15
N PHE A 30 -30.38 -2.35 -5.69
CA PHE A 30 -29.70 -3.04 -6.79
C PHE A 30 -28.27 -2.51 -6.93
N GLN A 31 -27.36 -3.08 -6.13
CA GLN A 31 -25.97 -3.43 -6.49
C GLN A 31 -25.24 -3.86 -5.21
N GLY A 32 -25.00 -5.17 -5.05
CA GLY A 32 -24.17 -5.63 -3.94
C GLY A 32 -24.01 -7.14 -3.72
N THR A 33 -24.71 -8.01 -4.43
CA THR A 33 -24.83 -9.42 -3.99
C THR A 33 -23.70 -10.37 -4.44
N ALA A 34 -22.62 -9.87 -5.04
CA ALA A 34 -21.41 -10.67 -5.32
C ALA A 34 -20.20 -10.17 -4.52
N GLN A 35 -19.95 -8.86 -4.51
CA GLN A 35 -18.85 -8.25 -3.75
C GLN A 35 -19.02 -8.42 -2.23
N GLN A 36 -20.25 -8.26 -1.73
CA GLN A 36 -20.57 -8.32 -0.30
C GLN A 36 -20.59 -9.76 0.21
N LYS A 37 -21.01 -10.72 -0.63
CA LYS A 37 -20.90 -12.16 -0.33
C LYS A 37 -19.46 -12.69 -0.39
N LEU A 38 -18.61 -12.13 -1.26
CA LEU A 38 -17.17 -12.42 -1.25
C LEU A 38 -16.50 -11.90 0.04
N TYR A 39 -17.00 -10.78 0.57
CA TYR A 39 -16.53 -10.15 1.80
C TYR A 39 -17.03 -10.88 3.06
N GLU A 40 -18.25 -11.43 3.07
CA GLU A 40 -18.73 -12.27 4.19
C GLU A 40 -18.06 -13.66 4.26
N TRP A 41 -17.41 -14.09 3.18
CA TRP A 41 -16.61 -15.31 3.13
C TRP A 41 -15.14 -15.11 3.50
N SER A 42 -14.70 -13.89 3.87
CA SER A 42 -13.44 -13.72 4.60
C SER A 42 -13.63 -14.11 6.06
N ASP A 43 -12.85 -15.10 6.44
CA ASP A 43 -12.75 -15.71 7.76
C ASP A 43 -12.83 -14.66 8.90
N PRO A 44 -13.69 -14.82 9.93
CA PRO A 44 -13.78 -13.92 11.09
C PRO A 44 -12.44 -13.70 11.85
N LEU A 45 -11.40 -14.44 11.48
CA LEU A 45 -10.05 -14.35 12.00
C LEU A 45 -9.27 -13.09 11.58
N ASN A 46 -9.69 -12.27 10.60
CA ASN A 46 -8.94 -11.04 10.26
C ASN A 46 -9.66 -9.70 10.50
N ARG A 47 -10.60 -9.69 11.45
CA ARG A 47 -11.37 -8.48 11.81
C ARG A 47 -10.49 -7.28 12.17
N SER A 48 -9.35 -7.48 12.85
CA SER A 48 -8.46 -6.40 13.24
C SER A 48 -7.82 -5.70 12.04
N PHE A 49 -7.41 -6.46 11.02
CA PHE A 49 -6.88 -5.90 9.78
C PHE A 49 -7.99 -5.24 8.95
N GLU A 50 -9.18 -5.85 8.86
CA GLU A 50 -10.33 -5.23 8.21
C GLU A 50 -10.69 -3.90 8.87
N GLN A 51 -10.81 -3.86 10.20
CA GLN A 51 -11.06 -2.61 10.94
C GLN A 51 -10.02 -1.54 10.63
N LEU A 52 -8.76 -1.93 10.49
CA LEU A 52 -7.68 -1.02 10.18
C LEU A 52 -7.76 -0.50 8.74
N LEU A 53 -8.11 -1.36 7.77
CA LEU A 53 -8.36 -1.00 6.37
C LEU A 53 -9.54 -0.04 6.21
N PHE A 54 -10.61 -0.25 6.99
CA PHE A 54 -11.84 0.56 6.94
C PHE A 54 -11.84 1.71 7.95
N SER A 55 -10.79 1.84 8.77
CA SER A 55 -10.62 3.00 9.63
C SER A 55 -10.53 4.28 8.78
N SER A 56 -11.18 5.35 9.23
CA SER A 56 -11.11 6.63 8.52
C SER A 56 -9.70 7.21 8.65
N GLN A 57 -8.85 6.88 7.69
CA GLN A 57 -7.50 7.41 7.65
C GLN A 57 -7.49 8.76 6.95
N ARG A 58 -6.96 9.77 7.63
CA ARG A 58 -6.81 11.10 7.05
C ARG A 58 -5.62 11.09 6.11
N LEU A 59 -5.88 11.27 4.81
CA LEU A 59 -4.82 11.45 3.83
C LEU A 59 -4.02 12.71 4.15
N ALA A 60 -2.70 12.60 4.05
CA ALA A 60 -1.80 13.74 4.05
C ALA A 60 -2.00 14.56 2.77
N ARG A 61 -1.68 15.85 2.86
CA ARG A 61 -1.74 16.76 1.73
C ARG A 61 -0.82 16.27 0.62
N GLU A 62 -1.37 16.19 -0.59
CA GLU A 62 -0.57 16.08 -1.81
C GLU A 62 -0.29 17.48 -2.40
N PHE A 63 0.92 17.64 -2.93
CA PHE A 63 1.40 18.87 -3.55
C PHE A 63 1.20 18.82 -5.06
N ARG A 64 1.33 19.96 -5.73
CA ARG A 64 1.29 19.98 -7.19
C ARG A 64 2.64 19.58 -7.78
N ARG A 65 2.63 19.12 -9.03
CA ARG A 65 3.85 18.71 -9.73
C ARG A 65 4.89 19.83 -9.83
N GLU A 66 4.45 21.08 -9.95
CA GLU A 66 5.32 22.24 -10.06
C GLU A 66 6.00 22.61 -8.73
N GLU A 67 5.54 22.03 -7.62
CA GLU A 67 6.14 22.21 -6.30
C GLU A 67 7.25 21.19 -6.00
N ILE A 68 7.51 20.24 -6.91
CA ILE A 68 8.58 19.25 -6.74
C ILE A 68 9.94 19.94 -6.67
N ASP A 69 10.69 19.63 -5.63
CA ASP A 69 12.07 20.05 -5.46
C ASP A 69 12.99 18.94 -6.01
N GLU A 70 13.46 19.12 -7.25
CA GLU A 70 14.25 18.09 -7.94
C GLU A 70 15.56 17.75 -7.21
N ALA A 71 16.17 18.73 -6.54
CA ALA A 71 17.47 18.62 -5.87
C ALA A 71 17.37 18.57 -4.34
N GLY A 72 16.21 18.88 -3.76
CA GLY A 72 16.06 18.99 -2.31
C GLY A 72 16.11 17.66 -1.54
N LEU A 73 15.90 16.52 -2.21
CA LEU A 73 16.01 15.23 -1.54
C LEU A 73 17.48 14.86 -1.37
N LEU A 74 18.02 15.11 -0.17
CA LEU A 74 19.38 14.73 0.19
C LEU A 74 19.55 13.21 0.22
N ILE A 75 20.75 12.75 -0.13
CA ILE A 75 21.13 11.35 -0.11
C ILE A 75 21.84 11.07 1.21
N ASN A 76 21.12 10.40 2.12
CA ASN A 76 21.69 9.90 3.37
C ASN A 76 21.67 8.36 3.38
N THR A 77 22.66 7.77 4.04
CA THR A 77 22.87 6.33 4.21
C THR A 77 23.27 6.06 5.65
N ALA A 78 22.92 4.89 6.19
CA ALA A 78 23.27 4.51 7.54
C ALA A 78 24.76 4.17 7.68
N GLU A 79 25.35 3.50 6.68
CA GLU A 79 26.74 3.04 6.72
C GLU A 79 27.60 3.60 5.58
N ASP A 80 27.20 4.72 4.96
CA ASP A 80 27.92 5.35 3.83
C ASP A 80 28.18 4.38 2.66
N THR A 81 27.31 3.38 2.49
CA THR A 81 27.37 2.40 1.41
C THR A 81 26.09 2.42 0.58
N THR A 82 26.25 2.21 -0.72
CA THR A 82 25.13 2.03 -1.65
C THR A 82 25.17 0.59 -2.18
N PRO A 83 24.24 -0.28 -1.77
CA PRO A 83 24.18 -1.66 -2.25
C PRO A 83 24.01 -1.73 -3.77
N GLU A 84 24.75 -2.63 -4.41
CA GLU A 84 24.53 -3.02 -5.80
C GLU A 84 23.45 -4.10 -5.86
N ILE A 85 22.28 -3.73 -6.39
CA ILE A 85 21.14 -4.64 -6.51
C ILE A 85 20.76 -4.77 -7.98
N ASP A 86 20.86 -5.98 -8.51
CA ASP A 86 20.33 -6.29 -9.83
C ASP A 86 18.80 -6.28 -9.80
N ALA A 87 18.21 -5.22 -10.36
CA ALA A 87 16.78 -5.03 -10.43
C ALA A 87 16.05 -6.14 -11.22
N ALA A 88 16.72 -6.83 -12.15
CA ALA A 88 16.12 -7.92 -12.93
C ALA A 88 15.96 -9.20 -12.10
N ASN A 89 16.88 -9.45 -11.18
CA ASN A 89 16.87 -10.62 -10.29
C ASN A 89 16.41 -10.30 -8.85
N TYR A 90 16.02 -9.05 -8.59
CA TYR A 90 15.53 -8.60 -7.30
C TYR A 90 14.29 -9.38 -6.84
N GLN A 91 14.27 -9.71 -5.55
CA GLN A 91 13.18 -10.41 -4.88
C GLN A 91 12.87 -9.75 -3.53
N LEU A 92 11.61 -9.36 -3.33
CA LEU A 92 11.07 -8.91 -2.04
C LEU A 92 10.41 -10.08 -1.33
N LYS A 93 10.95 -10.49 -0.18
CA LYS A 93 10.35 -11.54 0.66
C LYS A 93 9.34 -10.93 1.63
N VAL A 94 8.16 -11.54 1.75
CA VAL A 94 7.11 -11.11 2.68
C VAL A 94 6.63 -12.30 3.51
N GLY A 95 6.76 -12.21 4.83
CA GLY A 95 6.50 -13.31 5.74
C GLY A 95 6.14 -12.90 7.16
N GLY A 96 6.45 -13.79 8.12
CA GLY A 96 6.12 -13.62 9.53
C GLY A 96 4.69 -14.06 9.83
N LEU A 97 3.94 -13.23 10.56
CA LEU A 97 2.54 -13.46 10.91
C LEU A 97 1.60 -13.18 9.74
N VAL A 98 1.68 -14.03 8.72
CA VAL A 98 0.84 -14.03 7.52
C VAL A 98 0.32 -15.43 7.23
N GLU A 99 -0.84 -15.54 6.58
CA GLU A 99 -1.38 -16.84 6.13
C GLU A 99 -0.74 -17.31 4.83
N LYS A 100 -0.27 -16.37 4.00
CA LYS A 100 0.32 -16.67 2.69
C LYS A 100 1.66 -15.93 2.53
N PRO A 101 2.77 -16.48 3.03
CA PRO A 101 4.09 -15.94 2.74
C PRO A 101 4.33 -15.91 1.22
N MET A 102 4.88 -14.82 0.71
CA MET A 102 5.09 -14.61 -0.73
C MET A 102 6.43 -13.95 -0.99
N THR A 103 6.96 -14.17 -2.18
CA THR A 103 8.12 -13.46 -2.72
C THR A 103 7.70 -12.78 -4.00
N PHE A 104 8.06 -11.51 -4.18
CA PHE A 104 7.71 -10.72 -5.34
C PHE A 104 8.96 -10.24 -6.07
N SER A 105 9.03 -10.51 -7.37
CA SER A 105 9.97 -9.83 -8.25
C SER A 105 9.54 -8.38 -8.50
N LEU A 106 10.47 -7.53 -8.94
CA LEU A 106 10.14 -6.16 -9.35
C LEU A 106 9.12 -6.12 -10.49
N ALA A 107 9.20 -7.08 -11.43
CA ALA A 107 8.28 -7.19 -12.55
C ALA A 107 6.86 -7.58 -12.11
N GLU A 108 6.70 -8.40 -11.06
CA GLU A 108 5.39 -8.74 -10.51
C GLU A 108 4.77 -7.58 -9.75
N MET A 109 5.56 -6.85 -8.95
CA MET A 109 5.05 -5.67 -8.23
C MET A 109 4.55 -4.58 -9.18
N ARG A 110 5.18 -4.43 -10.36
CA ARG A 110 4.73 -3.48 -11.40
C ARG A 110 3.41 -3.87 -12.07
N LYS A 111 2.93 -5.11 -11.88
CA LYS A 111 1.62 -5.57 -12.39
C LYS A 111 0.50 -5.42 -11.35
N LEU A 112 0.86 -5.12 -10.10
CA LEU A 112 -0.08 -4.84 -9.01
C LEU A 112 -0.54 -3.37 -9.05
N PRO A 113 -1.55 -2.97 -8.26
CA PRO A 113 -2.03 -1.60 -8.26
C PRO A 113 -0.89 -0.59 -8.04
N TYR A 114 -0.94 0.49 -8.81
CA TYR A 114 0.04 1.56 -8.78
C TYR A 114 -0.57 2.83 -8.18
N ARG A 115 0.21 3.54 -7.37
CA ARG A 115 -0.09 4.88 -6.90
C ARG A 115 1.10 5.79 -7.16
N SER A 116 0.79 7.01 -7.58
CA SER A 116 1.73 8.13 -7.67
C SER A 116 1.22 9.25 -6.77
N GLU A 117 2.07 9.77 -5.91
CA GLU A 117 1.73 10.86 -4.99
C GLU A 117 2.89 11.85 -4.87
N VAL A 118 2.56 13.15 -4.80
CA VAL A 118 3.54 14.21 -4.57
C VAL A 118 3.43 14.63 -3.11
N ILE A 119 4.42 14.25 -2.31
CA ILE A 119 4.38 14.43 -0.85
C ILE A 119 5.63 15.15 -0.35
N ARG A 120 5.56 15.67 0.87
CA ARG A 120 6.73 16.19 1.58
C ARG A 120 7.46 15.04 2.26
N HIS A 121 8.72 14.85 1.91
CA HIS A 121 9.66 14.03 2.67
C HIS A 121 10.34 14.93 3.71
N THR A 122 10.18 14.61 4.99
CA THR A 122 10.72 15.41 6.11
C THR A 122 11.80 14.62 6.84
N CYS A 123 13.00 15.17 6.94
CA CYS A 123 14.07 14.59 7.73
C CYS A 123 14.06 15.15 9.15
N VAL A 124 14.47 14.31 10.10
CA VAL A 124 14.68 14.70 11.50
C VAL A 124 15.78 15.75 11.67
N GLU A 125 16.70 15.84 10.70
CA GLU A 125 17.80 16.83 10.65
C GLU A 125 17.34 18.25 10.27
N GLY A 126 16.03 18.48 10.14
CA GLY A 126 15.45 19.82 9.93
C GLY A 126 15.31 20.25 8.45
N TRP A 127 15.63 19.37 7.50
CA TRP A 127 15.39 19.62 6.08
C TRP A 127 14.17 18.84 5.56
N SER A 128 13.56 19.33 4.48
CA SER A 128 12.46 18.63 3.81
C SER A 128 12.48 18.90 2.31
N ALA A 129 11.93 17.97 1.53
CA ALA A 129 11.80 18.08 0.09
C ALA A 129 10.40 17.66 -0.37
N ILE A 130 9.86 18.34 -1.37
CA ILE A 130 8.63 17.89 -2.04
C ILE A 130 9.05 16.95 -3.16
N VAL A 131 8.64 15.69 -3.08
CA VAL A 131 9.08 14.63 -3.96
C VAL A 131 7.86 13.86 -4.45
N GLN A 132 7.86 13.48 -5.73
CA GLN A 132 6.90 12.50 -6.21
C GLN A 132 7.47 11.10 -6.00
N TRP A 133 6.64 10.23 -5.39
CA TRP A 133 6.90 8.81 -5.29
C TRP A 133 5.85 8.04 -6.08
N GLY A 134 6.32 7.06 -6.85
CA GLY A 134 5.46 6.14 -7.61
C GLY A 134 5.78 4.70 -7.24
N GLY A 135 4.75 3.90 -7.00
CA GLY A 135 4.96 2.50 -6.66
C GLY A 135 3.72 1.74 -6.25
N LEU A 136 3.95 0.61 -5.59
CA LEU A 136 2.93 -0.30 -5.08
C LEU A 136 2.51 0.13 -3.67
N PRO A 137 1.24 0.46 -3.41
CA PRO A 137 0.77 0.68 -2.04
C PRO A 137 1.02 -0.57 -1.19
N LEU A 138 1.66 -0.39 -0.03
CA LEU A 138 2.04 -1.51 0.86
C LEU A 138 0.82 -2.31 1.31
N VAL A 139 -0.32 -1.64 1.48
CA VAL A 139 -1.60 -2.27 1.80
C VAL A 139 -2.02 -3.36 0.79
N GLU A 140 -1.66 -3.23 -0.48
CA GLU A 140 -1.99 -4.23 -1.50
C GLU A 140 -1.17 -5.52 -1.32
N VAL A 141 0.11 -5.40 -0.93
CA VAL A 141 0.92 -6.55 -0.54
C VAL A 141 0.32 -7.23 0.69
N LEU A 142 -0.08 -6.44 1.69
CA LEU A 142 -0.70 -6.96 2.91
C LEU A 142 -2.01 -7.72 2.61
N LYS A 143 -2.88 -7.20 1.73
CA LYS A 143 -4.09 -7.92 1.31
C LYS A 143 -3.79 -9.29 0.69
N LEU A 144 -2.70 -9.41 -0.10
CA LEU A 144 -2.32 -10.66 -0.75
C LEU A 144 -1.80 -11.70 0.25
N VAL A 145 -0.94 -11.29 1.18
CA VAL A 145 -0.32 -12.21 2.15
C VAL A 145 -1.23 -12.56 3.33
N LYS A 146 -2.30 -11.79 3.55
CA LYS A 146 -3.31 -11.97 4.60
C LYS A 146 -2.68 -12.04 6.01
N PRO A 147 -2.46 -10.87 6.67
CA PRO A 147 -1.96 -10.80 8.03
C PRO A 147 -2.77 -11.66 9.00
N LYS A 148 -2.10 -12.29 9.96
CA LYS A 148 -2.76 -12.99 11.06
C LYS A 148 -3.33 -12.00 12.09
N PRO A 149 -4.40 -12.37 12.82
CA PRO A 149 -5.02 -11.49 13.83
C PRO A 149 -4.08 -10.99 14.92
N GLU A 150 -2.96 -11.66 15.19
CA GLU A 150 -1.96 -11.27 16.19
C GLU A 150 -0.93 -10.28 15.65
N ALA A 151 -0.87 -10.03 14.34
CA ALA A 151 0.10 -9.10 13.76
C ALA A 151 -0.16 -7.66 14.23
N ARG A 152 0.88 -7.00 14.74
CA ARG A 152 0.83 -5.62 15.27
C ARG A 152 1.90 -4.71 14.68
N TYR A 153 3.03 -5.29 14.27
CA TYR A 153 4.18 -4.56 13.76
C TYR A 153 4.68 -5.17 12.46
N VAL A 154 5.47 -4.40 11.73
CA VAL A 154 6.11 -4.80 10.48
C VAL A 154 7.58 -4.46 10.56
N PHE A 155 8.42 -5.47 10.38
CA PHE A 155 9.87 -5.34 10.27
C PHE A 155 10.25 -5.26 8.80
N PHE A 156 11.15 -4.34 8.46
CA PHE A 156 11.70 -4.12 7.13
C PHE A 156 13.21 -4.29 7.19
N ARG A 157 13.77 -5.06 6.25
CA ARG A 157 15.22 -5.21 6.11
C ARG A 157 15.74 -4.50 4.87
N SER A 158 16.84 -3.76 5.01
CA SER A 158 17.60 -3.19 3.88
C SER A 158 18.66 -4.18 3.38
N ALA A 159 19.10 -4.01 2.13
CA ALA A 159 20.35 -4.61 1.65
C ALA A 159 21.60 -3.88 2.19
N GLU A 160 21.44 -2.69 2.77
CA GLU A 160 22.53 -1.89 3.34
C GLU A 160 23.03 -2.47 4.67
N GLY A 161 24.35 -2.48 4.84
CA GLY A 161 24.99 -2.89 6.10
C GLY A 161 24.87 -4.38 6.44
N PHE A 162 24.29 -5.21 5.56
CA PHE A 162 24.24 -6.65 5.81
C PHE A 162 25.63 -7.26 5.68
N GLN A 163 26.27 -7.52 6.82
CA GLN A 163 27.56 -8.18 6.92
C GLN A 163 27.37 -9.62 7.43
N PRO A 164 27.71 -10.65 6.64
CA PRO A 164 27.61 -12.05 7.07
C PRO A 164 28.53 -12.41 8.26
N GLU A 165 29.61 -11.64 8.44
CA GLU A 165 30.62 -11.86 9.48
C GLU A 165 30.86 -10.55 10.26
N GLY A 166 30.38 -10.47 11.50
CA GLY A 166 30.49 -9.29 12.36
C GLY A 166 29.53 -8.14 11.97
N GLY A 167 29.30 -7.19 12.89
CA GLY A 167 28.40 -6.04 12.68
C GLY A 167 27.00 -6.20 13.32
N GLN A 168 26.08 -5.27 13.00
CA GLN A 168 24.68 -5.37 13.42
C GLN A 168 24.03 -6.57 12.72
N PRO A 169 23.37 -7.49 13.45
CA PRO A 169 22.95 -8.80 12.92
C PRO A 169 21.94 -8.73 11.77
N TYR A 170 21.29 -7.58 11.60
CA TYR A 170 20.27 -7.34 10.56
C TYR A 170 20.70 -6.33 9.50
N GLY A 171 21.91 -5.77 9.58
CA GLY A 171 22.30 -4.59 8.81
C GLY A 171 21.39 -3.39 9.12
N PHE A 172 21.13 -2.53 8.13
CA PHE A 172 20.12 -1.48 8.26
C PHE A 172 18.72 -2.10 8.20
N TYR A 173 17.91 -1.83 9.22
CA TYR A 173 16.57 -2.39 9.33
C TYR A 173 15.66 -1.40 10.08
N GLU A 174 14.35 -1.59 9.94
CA GLU A 174 13.37 -0.69 10.54
C GLU A 174 12.09 -1.39 10.95
N THR A 175 11.37 -0.88 11.95
CA THR A 175 10.06 -1.41 12.37
C THR A 175 8.97 -0.34 12.42
N TRP A 176 7.80 -0.66 11.89
CA TRP A 176 6.63 0.22 11.92
C TRP A 176 5.45 -0.49 12.59
N ASP A 177 4.53 0.28 13.15
CA ASP A 177 3.20 -0.21 13.50
C ASP A 177 2.43 -0.63 12.23
N LEU A 178 1.62 -1.69 12.33
CA LEU A 178 0.83 -2.19 11.20
C LEU A 178 -0.16 -1.14 10.67
N ALA A 179 -0.64 -0.22 11.52
CA ALA A 179 -1.56 0.86 11.13
C ALA A 179 -0.95 1.80 10.09
N SER A 180 0.30 2.19 10.28
CA SER A 180 1.06 3.02 9.33
C SER A 180 1.33 2.28 8.02
N CYS A 181 1.49 0.96 8.08
CA CYS A 181 1.76 0.11 6.90
C CYS A 181 0.55 -0.08 6.00
N VAL A 182 -0.68 -0.03 6.54
CA VAL A 182 -1.90 -0.07 5.71
C VAL A 182 -2.31 1.31 5.17
N HIS A 183 -1.58 2.37 5.53
CA HIS A 183 -1.96 3.71 5.13
C HIS A 183 -1.97 3.84 3.61
N PRO A 184 -3.02 4.46 3.00
CA PRO A 184 -3.15 4.50 1.53
C PRO A 184 -1.99 5.19 0.81
N GLN A 185 -1.25 6.06 1.51
CA GLN A 185 -0.06 6.77 1.02
C GLN A 185 1.26 6.16 1.57
N THR A 186 1.24 4.92 2.06
CA THR A 186 2.49 4.19 2.36
C THR A 186 2.82 3.29 1.18
N LEU A 187 3.91 3.61 0.49
CA LEU A 187 4.31 2.99 -0.77
C LEU A 187 5.59 2.17 -0.63
N LEU A 188 5.63 1.05 -1.35
CA LEU A 188 6.85 0.46 -1.86
C LEU A 188 7.17 1.16 -3.19
N ALA A 189 7.95 2.22 -3.12
CA ALA A 189 8.26 3.09 -4.25
C ALA A 189 9.37 2.50 -5.12
N TYR A 190 9.15 2.48 -6.44
CA TYR A 190 10.13 2.14 -7.48
C TYR A 190 10.29 3.26 -8.53
N GLU A 191 9.66 4.41 -8.30
CA GLU A 191 9.81 5.64 -9.07
C GLU A 191 10.01 6.85 -8.15
N LYS A 192 10.82 7.80 -8.64
CA LYS A 192 11.03 9.12 -8.03
C LYS A 192 10.90 10.17 -9.13
N ASN A 193 10.10 11.20 -8.89
CA ASN A 193 9.91 12.33 -9.82
C ASN A 193 9.57 11.87 -11.25
N TYR A 194 8.65 10.92 -11.36
CA TYR A 194 8.14 10.33 -12.62
C TYR A 194 9.21 9.63 -13.46
N LYS A 195 10.31 9.22 -12.82
CA LYS A 195 11.42 8.48 -13.43
C LYS A 195 11.70 7.23 -12.59
N PRO A 196 12.38 6.21 -13.16
CA PRO A 196 12.88 5.09 -12.37
C PRO A 196 13.65 5.58 -11.13
N LEU A 197 13.44 4.91 -9.99
CA LEU A 197 14.11 5.25 -8.73
C LEU A 197 15.65 5.17 -8.91
N PRO A 198 16.41 6.22 -8.56
CA PRO A 198 17.87 6.16 -8.55
C PRO A 198 18.41 5.23 -7.46
N GLN A 199 19.56 4.60 -7.70
CA GLN A 199 20.17 3.62 -6.78
C GLN A 199 20.46 4.24 -5.41
N GLU A 200 21.08 5.42 -5.36
CA GLU A 200 21.33 6.22 -4.14
C GLU A 200 20.06 6.60 -3.34
N ASN A 201 18.90 6.61 -4.01
CA ASN A 201 17.61 6.88 -3.39
C ASN A 201 16.90 5.60 -2.95
N GLY A 202 17.51 4.43 -3.08
CA GLY A 202 17.01 3.16 -2.58
C GLY A 202 16.47 2.20 -3.63
N ALA A 203 16.84 2.34 -4.90
CA ALA A 203 16.41 1.40 -5.94
C ALA A 203 16.88 -0.03 -5.63
N PRO A 204 16.08 -1.06 -5.93
CA PRO A 204 14.86 -1.01 -6.74
C PRO A 204 13.58 -0.65 -5.97
N ILE A 205 13.59 -0.76 -4.63
CA ILE A 205 12.43 -0.49 -3.78
C ILE A 205 12.86 0.25 -2.51
N ARG A 206 12.16 1.35 -2.20
CA ARG A 206 12.18 1.99 -0.88
C ARG A 206 10.79 2.12 -0.28
N LEU A 207 10.72 2.28 1.03
CA LEU A 207 9.53 2.85 1.64
C LEU A 207 9.42 4.35 1.32
N ALA A 208 8.20 4.80 1.06
CA ALA A 208 7.85 6.21 0.99
C ALA A 208 6.51 6.42 1.67
N SER A 209 6.41 7.43 2.54
CA SER A 209 5.17 7.74 3.24
C SER A 209 5.16 9.19 3.73
N PRO A 210 4.03 9.90 3.66
CA PRO A 210 3.94 11.27 4.18
C PRO A 210 3.74 11.34 5.69
N ILE A 211 3.48 10.21 6.36
CA ILE A 211 3.15 10.15 7.79
C ILE A 211 4.33 9.73 8.68
N LYS A 212 5.52 9.52 8.11
CA LYS A 212 6.73 9.12 8.83
C LYS A 212 7.94 9.97 8.42
N LEU A 213 8.82 10.23 9.38
CA LEU A 213 10.10 10.90 9.16
C LEU A 213 11.05 10.09 8.25
N GLY A 214 12.01 10.79 7.65
CA GLY A 214 12.89 10.23 6.62
C GLY A 214 13.69 9.00 7.05
N TYR A 215 14.19 8.96 8.29
CA TYR A 215 14.95 7.82 8.82
C TYR A 215 14.12 6.54 8.93
N LYS A 216 12.78 6.65 9.04
CA LYS A 216 11.86 5.52 9.05
C LYS A 216 11.62 4.95 7.65
N GLN A 217 11.83 5.75 6.60
CA GLN A 217 11.55 5.41 5.20
C GLN A 217 12.74 4.65 4.58
N ILE A 218 12.88 3.40 5.01
CA ILE A 218 14.01 2.51 4.67
C ILE A 218 14.20 2.34 3.15
N LYS A 219 15.47 2.36 2.74
CA LYS A 219 15.93 2.16 1.35
C LYS A 219 16.26 0.69 1.11
N TRP A 220 16.34 0.27 -0.17
CA TRP A 220 16.83 -1.05 -0.57
C TRP A 220 16.12 -2.21 0.13
N VAL A 221 14.80 -2.14 0.24
CA VAL A 221 14.02 -3.11 1.02
C VAL A 221 14.15 -4.50 0.41
N THR A 222 14.52 -5.51 1.19
CA THR A 222 14.66 -6.91 0.73
C THR A 222 13.67 -7.86 1.41
N GLU A 223 13.19 -7.50 2.59
CA GLU A 223 12.31 -8.35 3.38
C GLU A 223 11.32 -7.54 4.22
N ILE A 224 10.11 -8.07 4.35
CA ILE A 224 9.01 -7.56 5.17
C ILE A 224 8.49 -8.70 6.04
N MET A 225 8.51 -8.53 7.36
CA MET A 225 8.05 -9.55 8.31
C MET A 225 7.02 -8.97 9.26
N LEU A 226 5.85 -9.62 9.35
CA LEU A 226 4.81 -9.22 10.31
C LEU A 226 5.09 -9.85 11.68
N LEU A 227 5.00 -9.04 12.74
CA LEU A 227 5.36 -9.40 14.11
C LEU A 227 4.20 -9.11 15.08
N ALA A 228 4.10 -9.89 16.16
CA ALA A 228 3.09 -9.67 17.21
C ALA A 228 3.56 -8.63 18.23
N ALA A 229 4.87 -8.55 18.46
CA ALA A 229 5.52 -7.63 19.39
C ALA A 229 6.80 -7.11 18.74
N LEU A 230 7.26 -5.94 19.20
CA LEU A 230 8.57 -5.42 18.84
C LEU A 230 9.67 -6.34 19.42
N PRO A 231 10.79 -6.55 18.71
CA PRO A 231 11.95 -7.24 19.27
C PRO A 231 12.64 -6.38 20.35
N GLU A 232 13.72 -6.88 20.95
CA GLU A 232 14.59 -6.06 21.81
C GLU A 232 15.23 -4.90 21.03
N GLN A 233 15.58 -5.17 19.78
CA GLN A 233 16.10 -4.24 18.79
C GLN A 233 14.95 -3.83 17.85
N ILE A 234 14.64 -2.53 17.80
CA ILE A 234 13.37 -2.04 17.24
C ILE A 234 13.53 -1.10 16.03
N GLY A 235 14.76 -0.90 15.59
CA GLY A 235 15.11 -0.20 14.36
C GLY A 235 16.47 0.45 14.49
N TYR A 236 17.24 0.50 13.41
CA TYR A 236 18.65 0.86 13.46
C TYR A 236 18.92 2.21 14.16
N TRP A 237 18.21 3.26 13.76
CA TRP A 237 18.37 4.59 14.38
C TRP A 237 17.75 4.67 15.78
N ILE A 238 16.72 3.87 16.04
CA ILE A 238 15.99 3.85 17.31
C ILE A 238 16.83 3.22 18.40
N ASP A 239 17.56 2.16 18.06
CA ASP A 239 18.54 1.54 18.95
C ASP A 239 19.71 2.51 19.28
N LEU A 240 19.90 3.55 18.45
CA LEU A 240 20.85 4.65 18.67
C LEU A 240 20.21 5.88 19.34
N GLY A 241 18.97 5.77 19.83
CA GLY A 241 18.30 6.79 20.63
C GLY A 241 17.28 7.67 19.88
N TYR A 242 16.95 7.36 18.62
CA TYR A 242 15.88 8.06 17.90
C TYR A 242 14.51 7.64 18.42
N GLU A 243 13.49 8.47 18.18
CA GLU A 243 12.12 8.15 18.54
C GLU A 243 11.62 6.92 17.75
N TRP A 244 10.84 6.03 18.38
CA TRP A 244 10.31 4.86 17.68
C TRP A 244 9.21 5.18 16.69
N TYR A 245 8.19 5.95 17.08
CA TYR A 245 7.03 6.15 16.20
C TYR A 245 7.40 6.97 14.96
N GLY A 246 8.15 8.07 15.14
CA GLY A 246 8.71 8.88 14.06
C GLY A 246 7.63 9.44 13.12
N GLY A 247 6.48 9.82 13.68
CA GLY A 247 5.31 10.31 12.94
C GLY A 247 5.38 11.80 12.61
N LEU A 248 4.54 12.24 11.66
CA LEU A 248 4.36 13.64 11.25
C LEU A 248 2.92 14.11 11.44
#